data_AF-A0A918MUS4-F1
#
_entry.id   AF-A0A918MUS4-F1
#
_cell.length_a   1.000
_cell.length_b   1.000
_cell.length_c   1.000
_cell.angle_alpha   90.00
_cell.angle_beta   90.00
_cell.angle_gamma   90.00
#
_symmetry.space_group_name_H-M   'P 1'
#
loop_
_entity.id
_entity.type
_entity.pdbx_description
1 polymer ?
#
loop_
_entity_poly.entity_id
_entity_poly.type
_entity_poly.pdbx_seq_one_letter_code
_entity_poly.pdbx_strand_id
1 'polypeptide(L)'
;MAPPFKQAEFMIRYGEGISKEAELIDLGVKQKLVDKAGAWYSYKGDRIGQGKANVINFLKDNPEISNEIETKLREELLLAKKKEQEEAKDESKDSVSE
;
A
#
# COMPACT_ATOMS: atom_id res chain seq x y z
N MET A 1 0.43 -5.73 -20.22
CA MET A 1 1.63 -6.22 -19.49
C MET A 1 2.11 -5.08 -18.60
N ALA A 2 2.44 -5.35 -17.33
CA ALA A 2 2.89 -4.30 -16.41
C ALA A 2 4.30 -3.79 -16.80
N PRO A 3 4.68 -2.54 -16.44
CA PRO A 3 6.01 -2.00 -16.72
C PRO A 3 7.08 -2.88 -16.06
N PRO A 4 8.17 -3.21 -16.77
CA PRO A 4 9.31 -3.91 -16.17
C PRO A 4 10.03 -3.02 -15.15
N PHE A 5 10.92 -3.62 -14.35
CA PHE A 5 11.79 -2.95 -13.37
C PHE A 5 11.14 -2.37 -12.10
N LYS A 6 9.90 -2.78 -11.78
CA LYS A 6 9.30 -2.45 -10.47
C LYS A 6 9.92 -3.32 -9.36
N GLN A 7 10.26 -2.69 -8.25
CA GLN A 7 10.76 -3.34 -7.04
C GLN A 7 9.68 -3.36 -5.96
N ALA A 8 9.71 -4.37 -5.09
CA ALA A 8 8.85 -4.49 -3.92
C ALA A 8 9.70 -4.88 -2.72
N GLU A 9 9.41 -4.27 -1.58
CA GLU A 9 10.04 -4.58 -0.30
C GLU A 9 8.97 -5.15 0.62
N PHE A 10 9.24 -6.33 1.19
CA PHE A 10 8.32 -7.00 2.09
C PHE A 10 9.09 -7.64 3.24
N MET A 11 8.40 -7.80 4.37
CA MET A 11 8.96 -8.43 5.55
C MET A 11 8.64 -9.93 5.57
N ILE A 12 9.67 -10.76 5.73
CA ILE A 12 9.52 -12.20 5.99
C ILE A 12 9.68 -12.44 7.49
N ARG A 13 8.66 -13.02 8.10
CA ARG A 13 8.70 -13.51 9.48
C ARG A 13 9.09 -14.98 9.50
N TYR A 14 10.05 -15.33 10.35
CA TYR A 14 10.48 -16.71 10.52
C TYR A 14 9.31 -17.57 11.03
N GLY A 15 9.01 -18.67 10.33
CA GLY A 15 7.91 -19.58 10.67
C GLY A 15 6.50 -19.14 10.25
N GLU A 16 6.30 -17.87 9.87
CA GLU A 16 5.00 -17.36 9.39
C GLU A 16 5.00 -17.03 7.90
N GLY A 17 6.17 -16.80 7.29
CA GLY A 17 6.30 -16.41 5.89
C GLY A 17 6.18 -14.90 5.67
N ILE A 18 5.62 -14.50 4.53
CA ILE A 18 5.48 -13.08 4.17
C ILE A 18 4.41 -12.44 5.04
N SER A 19 4.76 -11.35 5.74
CA SER A 19 3.79 -10.62 6.58
C SER A 19 3.05 -9.58 5.75
N LYS A 20 1.88 -9.99 5.25
CA LYS A 20 0.98 -9.12 4.48
C LYS A 20 0.58 -7.87 5.27
N GLU A 21 0.35 -8.01 6.57
CA GLU A 21 -0.11 -6.90 7.41
C GLU A 21 0.99 -5.84 7.59
N ALA A 22 2.26 -6.25 7.58
CA ALA A 22 3.38 -5.31 7.63
C ALA A 22 3.40 -4.44 6.36
N GLU A 23 3.21 -5.05 5.18
CA GLU A 23 3.09 -4.31 3.91
C GLU A 23 1.87 -3.40 3.88
N LEU A 24 0.71 -3.86 4.36
CA LEU A 24 -0.51 -3.06 4.41
C LEU A 24 -0.32 -1.78 5.23
N ILE A 25 0.43 -1.83 6.33
CA ILE A 25 0.72 -0.65 7.14
C ILE A 25 1.68 0.29 6.42
N ASP A 26 2.78 -0.22 5.84
CA ASP A 26 3.75 0.64 5.14
C ASP A 26 3.10 1.32 3.93
N LEU A 27 2.35 0.56 3.12
CA LEU A 27 1.61 1.10 1.98
C LEU A 27 0.48 2.01 2.44
N GLY A 28 -0.24 1.66 3.50
CA GLY A 28 -1.32 2.46 4.07
C GLY A 28 -0.84 3.83 4.55
N VAL A 29 0.32 3.89 5.20
CA VAL A 29 0.96 5.16 5.58
C VAL A 29 1.42 5.93 4.35
N LYS A 30 2.02 5.26 3.36
CA LYS A 30 2.50 5.89 2.12
C LYS A 30 1.35 6.51 1.30
N GLN A 31 0.20 5.85 1.26
CA GLN A 31 -1.01 6.33 0.57
C GLN A 31 -1.91 7.19 1.47
N LYS A 32 -1.46 7.57 2.68
CA LYS A 32 -2.23 8.39 3.63
C LYS A 32 -3.59 7.81 4.05
N LEU A 33 -3.75 6.49 3.94
CA LEU A 33 -4.90 5.76 4.48
C LEU A 33 -4.77 5.51 5.99
N VAL A 34 -3.53 5.41 6.46
CA VAL A 34 -3.18 5.23 7.87
C VAL A 34 -2.34 6.43 8.31
N ASP A 35 -2.81 7.13 9.34
CA ASP A 35 -2.08 8.26 9.91
C ASP A 35 -1.03 7.78 10.90
N LYS A 36 0.17 8.36 10.81
CA LYS A 36 1.27 8.08 11.74
C LYS A 36 1.69 9.35 12.46
N ALA A 37 1.36 9.44 13.75
CA ALA A 37 1.77 10.52 14.64
C ALA A 37 2.88 10.02 15.58
N GLY A 38 4.13 10.13 15.12
CA GLY A 38 5.30 9.62 15.85
C GLY A 38 5.27 8.09 15.96
N ALA A 39 5.08 7.57 17.17
CA ALA A 39 4.93 6.13 17.42
C ALA A 39 3.48 5.64 17.30
N TRP A 40 2.49 6.53 17.23
CA TRP A 40 1.07 6.17 17.16
C TRP A 40 0.59 6.03 15.72
N TYR A 41 -0.26 5.03 15.51
CA TYR A 41 -0.95 4.78 14.25
C TYR A 41 -2.46 4.94 14.45
N SER A 42 -3.10 5.58 13.49
CA SER A 42 -4.56 5.75 13.45
C SER A 42 -5.12 5.36 12.09
N TYR A 43 -6.32 4.80 12.09
CA TYR A 43 -7.09 4.49 10.89
C TYR A 43 -8.47 5.13 11.01
N LYS A 44 -8.87 5.93 10.01
CA LYS A 44 -10.15 6.69 10.02
C LYS A 44 -10.37 7.57 11.26
N GLY A 45 -9.30 8.03 11.90
CA GLY A 45 -9.36 8.84 13.13
C GLY A 45 -9.30 8.02 14.43
N ASP A 46 -9.52 6.71 14.38
CA ASP A 46 -9.38 5.82 15.54
C ASP A 46 -7.94 5.36 15.72
N ARG A 47 -7.43 5.37 16.96
CA ARG A 47 -6.09 4.86 17.27
C ARG A 47 -6.09 3.34 17.26
N ILE A 48 -5.33 2.77 16.32
CA ILE A 48 -5.22 1.32 16.14
C ILE A 48 -4.03 0.70 16.90
N GLY A 49 -3.04 1.52 17.28
CA GLY A 49 -1.95 1.03 18.12
C GLY A 49 -0.73 1.94 18.17
N GLN A 50 0.17 1.63 19.12
CA GLN A 50 1.48 2.24 19.23
C GLN A 50 2.55 1.28 18.74
N GLY A 51 3.33 1.72 17.75
CA GLY A 51 4.41 0.94 17.15
C GLY A 51 3.91 -0.08 16.13
N LYS A 52 4.73 -0.30 15.08
CA LYS A 52 4.37 -1.16 13.93
C LYS A 52 4.00 -2.59 14.34
N ALA A 53 4.71 -3.18 15.31
CA ALA A 53 4.45 -4.55 15.75
C ALA A 53 3.04 -4.74 16.34
N ASN A 54 2.58 -3.80 17.17
CA ASN A 54 1.25 -3.86 17.78
C ASN A 54 0.15 -3.66 16.74
N VAL A 55 0.37 -2.76 15.78
CA VAL A 55 -0.58 -2.53 14.68
C VAL A 55 -0.69 -3.76 13.77
N ILE A 56 0.42 -4.47 13.52
CA ILE A 56 0.37 -5.74 12.78
C ILE A 56 -0.50 -6.75 13.52
N ASN A 57 -0.32 -6.90 14.83
CA ASN A 57 -1.15 -7.82 15.62
C ASN A 57 -2.62 -7.40 15.58
N PHE A 58 -2.90 -6.10 15.75
CA PHE A 58 -4.26 -5.56 15.62
C PHE A 58 -4.90 -5.90 14.27
N LEU A 59 -4.18 -5.77 13.15
CA LEU A 59 -4.71 -6.13 11.82
C LEU A 59 -4.87 -7.64 11.62
N LYS A 60 -4.04 -8.47 12.29
CA LYS A 60 -4.22 -9.92 12.31
C LYS A 60 -5.47 -10.32 13.07
N ASP A 61 -5.73 -9.68 14.21
CA ASP A 61 -6.91 -9.92 15.03
C ASP A 61 -8.19 -9.34 14.41
N ASN A 62 -8.07 -8.32 13.55
CA ASN A 62 -9.18 -7.64 12.88
C ASN A 62 -9.07 -7.77 11.35
N PRO A 63 -9.33 -8.96 10.78
CA PRO A 63 -9.20 -9.21 9.34
C PRO A 63 -10.16 -8.36 8.50
N GLU A 64 -11.30 -7.94 9.05
CA GLU A 64 -12.23 -7.03 8.39
C GLU A 64 -11.59 -5.67 8.06
N ILE A 65 -10.84 -5.08 9.02
CA ILE A 65 -10.13 -3.82 8.84
C ILE A 65 -8.98 -4.01 7.86
N SER A 66 -8.24 -5.12 7.99
CA SER A 66 -7.14 -5.47 7.10
C SER A 66 -7.59 -5.57 5.63
N ASN A 67 -8.71 -6.26 5.37
CA ASN A 67 -9.28 -6.39 4.03
C ASN A 67 -9.80 -5.05 3.50
N GLU A 68 -10.36 -4.20 4.36
CA GLU A 68 -10.82 -2.87 3.96
C GLU A 68 -9.64 -1.99 3.50
N ILE A 69 -8.55 -1.97 4.27
CA ILE A 69 -7.32 -1.25 3.93
C ILE A 69 -6.74 -1.79 2.62
N GLU A 70 -6.66 -3.12 2.47
CA GLU A 70 -6.17 -3.75 1.25
C GLU A 70 -7.00 -3.36 0.02
N THR A 71 -8.33 -3.39 0.14
CA THR A 71 -9.23 -3.07 -0.97
C THR A 71 -9.00 -1.63 -1.43
N LYS A 72 -8.97 -0.69 -0.49
CA LYS A 72 -8.68 0.73 -0.79
C LYS A 72 -7.30 0.94 -1.38
N LEU A 73 -6.28 0.27 -0.84
CA LEU A 73 -4.92 0.33 -1.38
C LEU A 73 -4.85 -0.19 -2.82
N ARG A 74 -5.53 -1.30 -3.11
CA ARG A 74 -5.60 -1.85 -4.46
C ARG A 74 -6.34 -0.92 -5.40
N GLU A 75 -7.45 -0.35 -4.98
CA GLU A 75 -8.19 0.63 -5.77
C GLU A 75 -7.31 1.83 -6.10
N GLU A 76 -6.72 2.50 -5.10
CA GLU A 76 -5.84 3.66 -5.29
C GLU A 76 -4.65 3.33 -6.20
N LEU A 77 -3.92 2.24 -5.92
CA LEU A 77 -2.69 1.89 -6.64
C LEU A 77 -2.94 1.32 -8.04
N LEU A 78 -4.04 0.60 -8.27
CA LEU A 78 -4.37 0.03 -9.58
C LEU A 78 -5.12 1.05 -10.47
N LEU A 79 -5.93 1.94 -9.89
CA LEU A 79 -6.59 3.02 -10.62
C LEU A 79 -5.60 4.13 -10.99
N ALA A 80 -4.70 4.53 -10.08
CA ALA A 80 -3.62 5.48 -10.41
C ALA A 80 -2.77 4.94 -11.56
N LYS A 81 -2.46 3.64 -11.54
CA LYS A 81 -1.75 2.95 -12.62
C LYS A 81 -2.51 2.95 -13.94
N LYS A 82 -3.84 3.03 -13.94
CA LYS A 82 -4.65 3.17 -15.16
C LYS A 82 -4.51 4.57 -15.77
N LYS A 83 -4.53 5.62 -14.93
CA LYS A 83 -4.30 7.01 -15.35
C LYS A 83 -2.89 7.26 -15.87
N GLU A 84 -1.86 6.82 -15.14
CA GLU A 84 -0.46 6.99 -15.56
C GLU A 84 -0.15 6.21 -16.86
N GLN A 85 -0.83 5.09 -17.10
CA GLN A 85 -0.71 4.33 -18.35
C GLN A 85 -1.43 4.97 -19.54
N GLU A 86 -2.45 5.80 -19.29
CA GLU A 86 -3.11 6.61 -20.31
C GLU A 86 -2.25 7.82 -20.68
N GLU A 87 -1.64 8.49 -19.69
CA GLU A 87 -0.74 9.65 -19.92
C GLU A 87 0.58 9.24 -20.61
N ALA A 88 1.24 8.15 -20.17
CA ALA A 88 2.48 7.69 -20.80
C ALA A 88 2.33 7.17 -22.24
N LYS A 89 1.10 6.82 -22.65
CA LYS A 89 0.78 6.43 -24.04
C LYS A 89 0.59 7.63 -24.97
N ASP A 90 0.29 8.80 -24.42
CA ASP A 90 0.08 10.04 -25.17
C ASP A 90 1.44 10.68 -25.53
N GLU A 91 2.38 10.74 -24.57
CA GLU A 91 3.73 11.29 -24.79
C GLU A 91 4.61 10.47 -25.77
N SER A 92 4.36 9.16 -25.92
CA SER A 92 5.15 8.32 -26.84
C SER A 92 4.75 8.43 -28.32
N LYS A 93 3.69 9.19 -28.65
CA LYS A 93 3.25 9.40 -30.04
C LYS A 93 3.81 10.69 -30.68
N ASP A 94 4.28 11.64 -29.88
CA ASP A 94 4.75 12.94 -30.38
C ASP A 94 6.25 12.95 -30.77
N SER A 95 7.03 11.94 -30.35
CA SER A 95 8.48 11.89 -30.59
C SER A 95 8.92 11.07 -31.81
N VAL A 96 8.00 10.62 -32.67
CA VAL A 96 8.32 9.92 -33.94
C VAL A 96 7.74 10.72 -35.11
N SER A 97 8.18 11.97 -35.27
CA SER A 97 7.90 12.82 -36.42
C SER A 97 8.97 13.92 -36.54
N GLU A 98 10.22 13.53 -36.77
CA GLU A 98 11.18 14.29 -37.60
C GLU A 98 12.34 13.37 -38.03
#